data_AF-A0A5C7LJT7-F1
#
_entry.id   AF-A0A5C7LJT7-F1
#
_cell.length_a   1.000
_cell.length_b   1.000
_cell.length_c   1.000
_cell.angle_alpha   90.00
_cell.angle_beta   90.00
_cell.angle_gamma   90.00
#
_symmetry.space_group_name_H-M   'P 1'
#
loop_
_entity.id
_entity.type
_entity.pdbx_description
1 polymer ?
#
loop_
_entity_poly.entity_id
_entity_poly.type
_entity_poly.pdbx_seq_one_letter_code
_entity_poly.pdbx_strand_id
1 'polypeptide(L)'
;MSEATYYKDEDVRDYTPVAAVTGGEVIQLADGRAAYAPRDIAAGILGAVQTEGVVTVAKTTSMVILDGGRVFWDVSASKSHYRPESGTQDFYMGTAVGDATSAATTMKVALNCRPNYTIDSRQGIWTADATLGLGVTMLPGGGARLEFDAVAEAAQAAVYSDHSLPATSNPIFEGRMAIFNIGDDAALDIDFGLASGSHATDFESVANFVTVHLDGNALDIKVQSDDGTTDVAAADSLIDAVDDTYFEVWIDCRDTSDVQVYVNGVDAVPAGTTLTLAAASNNLKPIAIIEKTSNDTVADVRVDFMRVRTADQ
;
A
#
# COMPACT_ATOMS: atom_id res chain seq x y z
N MET A 1 51.89 10.57 -6.77
CA MET A 1 50.81 9.58 -6.91
C MET A 1 49.54 10.34 -7.20
N SER A 2 48.69 9.86 -8.11
CA SER A 2 47.35 10.42 -8.27
C SER A 2 46.56 10.15 -6.99
N GLU A 3 45.85 11.16 -6.49
CA GLU A 3 45.06 11.06 -5.25
C GLU A 3 43.81 10.17 -5.43
N ALA A 4 43.38 9.97 -6.67
CA ALA A 4 42.34 9.02 -7.05
C ALA A 4 42.62 8.44 -8.44
N THR A 5 42.18 7.20 -8.64
CA THR A 5 42.11 6.54 -9.95
C THR A 5 40.72 5.93 -10.09
N TYR A 6 40.12 6.08 -11.27
CA TYR A 6 38.85 5.43 -11.58
C TYR A 6 38.98 3.90 -11.43
N TYR A 7 38.03 3.28 -10.72
CA TYR A 7 38.00 1.83 -10.50
C TYR A 7 36.98 1.16 -11.41
N LYS A 8 35.72 1.64 -11.40
CA LYS A 8 34.61 1.15 -12.22
C LYS A 8 33.39 2.08 -12.10
N ASP A 9 32.37 1.80 -12.90
CA ASP A 9 31.06 2.46 -12.83
C ASP A 9 30.29 2.07 -11.56
N GLU A 10 29.36 2.92 -11.13
CA GLU A 10 28.66 2.78 -9.85
C GLU A 10 27.63 1.63 -9.84
N ASP A 11 27.11 1.32 -11.03
CA ASP A 11 26.07 0.34 -11.34
C ASP A 11 26.59 -1.10 -11.40
N VAL A 12 27.90 -1.28 -11.60
CA VAL A 12 28.56 -2.60 -11.61
C VAL A 12 29.25 -2.88 -10.29
N ARG A 13 28.89 -4.00 -9.65
CA ARG A 13 29.54 -4.46 -8.40
C ARG A 13 30.31 -5.75 -8.61
N ASP A 14 31.47 -5.80 -7.96
CA ASP A 14 32.32 -6.98 -7.95
C ASP A 14 31.70 -7.95 -6.94
N TYR A 15 31.53 -9.20 -7.33
CA TYR A 15 30.84 -10.17 -6.52
C TYR A 15 31.50 -11.54 -6.66
N THR A 16 31.93 -12.09 -5.52
CA THR A 16 32.51 -13.43 -5.43
C THR A 16 31.53 -14.29 -4.61
N PRO A 17 30.69 -15.09 -5.27
CA PRO A 17 29.65 -15.82 -4.57
C PRO A 17 30.20 -17.06 -3.85
N VAL A 18 29.57 -17.45 -2.75
CA VAL A 18 29.91 -18.69 -2.02
C VAL A 18 29.40 -19.93 -2.77
N ALA A 19 28.25 -19.82 -3.43
CA ALA A 19 27.68 -20.83 -4.33
C ALA A 19 27.72 -20.33 -5.78
N ALA A 20 27.60 -21.21 -6.78
CA ALA A 20 27.50 -20.75 -8.16
C ALA A 20 26.18 -19.99 -8.37
N VAL A 21 26.24 -18.87 -9.08
CA VAL A 21 25.10 -18.02 -9.42
C VAL A 21 24.85 -18.10 -10.92
N THR A 22 23.59 -18.28 -11.32
CA THR A 22 23.22 -18.40 -12.73
C THR A 22 22.93 -17.02 -13.33
N GLY A 23 23.19 -16.84 -14.63
CA GLY A 23 22.77 -15.65 -15.35
C GLY A 23 21.26 -15.40 -15.24
N GLY A 24 20.88 -14.19 -14.85
CA GLY A 24 19.51 -13.75 -14.57
C GLY A 24 19.10 -13.87 -13.10
N GLU A 25 19.90 -14.52 -12.25
CA GLU A 25 19.58 -14.68 -10.83
C GLU A 25 19.64 -13.33 -10.09
N VAL A 26 18.61 -13.07 -9.29
CA VAL A 26 18.48 -11.88 -8.44
C VAL A 26 19.00 -12.21 -7.05
N ILE A 27 19.87 -11.35 -6.53
CA ILE A 27 20.56 -11.54 -5.25
C ILE A 27 20.51 -10.26 -4.42
N GLN A 28 20.70 -10.39 -3.11
CA GLN A 28 20.96 -9.27 -2.22
C GLN A 28 22.46 -9.15 -1.93
N LEU A 29 23.02 -7.96 -2.08
CA LEU A 29 24.40 -7.67 -1.72
C LEU A 29 24.54 -7.41 -0.22
N ALA A 30 25.78 -7.47 0.28
CA ALA A 30 26.08 -7.24 1.70
C ALA A 30 25.73 -5.81 2.19
N ASP A 31 25.56 -4.85 1.28
CA ASP A 31 25.09 -3.50 1.57
C ASP A 31 23.55 -3.36 1.54
N GLY A 32 22.84 -4.47 1.33
CA GLY A 32 21.38 -4.56 1.33
C GLY A 32 20.73 -4.28 -0.02
N ARG A 33 21.47 -3.83 -1.03
CA ARG A 33 20.93 -3.54 -2.37
C ARG A 33 20.64 -4.82 -3.15
N ALA A 34 19.60 -4.78 -3.97
CA ALA A 34 19.33 -5.83 -4.95
C ALA A 34 20.33 -5.74 -6.12
N ALA A 35 20.72 -6.89 -6.64
CA ALA A 35 21.50 -7.00 -7.86
C ALA A 35 21.01 -8.18 -8.70
N TYR A 36 21.35 -8.20 -9.98
CA TYR A 36 21.23 -9.41 -10.79
C TYR A 36 22.56 -9.78 -11.43
N ALA A 37 22.78 -11.07 -11.63
CA ALA A 37 23.94 -11.57 -12.35
C ALA A 37 23.65 -11.57 -13.86
N PRO A 38 24.29 -10.73 -14.70
CA PRO A 38 24.04 -10.75 -16.14
C PRO A 38 24.59 -12.01 -16.84
N ARG A 39 25.41 -12.82 -16.16
CA ARG A 39 26.09 -14.02 -16.66
C ARG A 39 26.28 -15.00 -15.49
N ASP A 40 26.54 -16.27 -15.80
CA ASP A 40 26.92 -17.25 -14.78
C ASP A 40 28.22 -16.84 -14.06
N ILE A 41 28.25 -17.03 -12.74
CA ILE A 41 29.41 -16.80 -11.88
C ILE A 41 29.66 -18.06 -11.07
N ALA A 42 30.81 -18.70 -11.29
CA ALA A 42 31.20 -19.89 -10.53
C ALA A 42 31.49 -19.54 -9.05
N ALA A 43 31.24 -20.49 -8.15
CA ALA A 43 31.54 -20.36 -6.73
C ALA A 43 33.02 -20.00 -6.50
N GLY A 44 33.27 -19.00 -5.64
CA GLY A 44 34.62 -18.54 -5.29
C GLY A 44 35.35 -17.78 -6.41
N ILE A 45 34.73 -17.55 -7.57
CA ILE A 45 35.32 -16.80 -8.67
C ILE A 45 34.74 -15.38 -8.68
N LEU A 46 35.62 -14.39 -8.87
CA LEU A 46 35.23 -13.00 -9.01
C LEU A 46 34.39 -12.82 -10.29
N GLY A 47 33.14 -12.41 -10.11
CA GLY A 47 32.24 -11.98 -11.18
C GLY A 47 31.80 -10.54 -11.00
N ALA A 48 30.85 -10.13 -11.83
CA ALA A 48 30.24 -8.80 -11.80
C ALA A 48 28.73 -8.92 -11.83
N VAL A 49 28.06 -8.10 -11.02
CA VAL A 49 26.59 -8.01 -10.91
C VAL A 49 26.15 -6.57 -11.09
N GLN A 50 24.90 -6.39 -11.53
CA GLN A 50 24.32 -5.09 -11.84
C GLN A 50 23.38 -4.64 -10.73
N THR A 51 23.56 -3.43 -10.22
CA THR A 51 22.74 -2.85 -9.14
C THR A 51 21.76 -1.77 -9.60
N GLU A 52 21.79 -1.37 -10.87
CA GLU A 52 20.95 -0.29 -11.40
C GLU A 52 20.37 -0.65 -12.77
N GLY A 53 19.45 0.18 -13.24
CA GLY A 53 18.74 0.00 -14.50
C GLY A 53 17.38 -0.67 -14.36
N VAL A 54 16.69 -0.82 -15.50
CA VAL A 54 15.37 -1.46 -15.58
C VAL A 54 15.52 -2.90 -16.04
N VAL A 55 15.12 -3.86 -15.21
CA VAL A 55 15.21 -5.29 -15.49
C VAL A 55 13.84 -5.92 -15.63
N THR A 56 13.74 -6.96 -16.45
CA THR A 56 12.52 -7.78 -16.54
C THR A 56 12.69 -9.00 -15.65
N VAL A 57 11.75 -9.20 -14.73
CA VAL A 57 11.80 -10.21 -13.67
C VAL A 57 10.49 -11.00 -13.62
N ALA A 58 10.56 -12.25 -13.15
CA ALA A 58 9.37 -13.03 -12.89
C ALA A 58 8.54 -12.38 -11.78
N LYS A 59 7.22 -12.49 -11.87
CA LYS A 59 6.25 -11.91 -10.93
C LYS A 59 5.38 -13.02 -10.34
N THR A 60 4.99 -12.89 -9.08
CA THR A 60 3.99 -13.76 -8.49
C THR A 60 2.65 -13.57 -9.21
N THR A 61 2.00 -14.68 -9.55
CA THR A 61 0.76 -14.68 -10.33
C THR A 61 -0.41 -14.17 -9.50
N SER A 62 -1.48 -13.74 -10.17
CA SER A 62 -2.76 -13.32 -9.55
C SER A 62 -2.73 -12.03 -8.75
N MET A 63 -1.61 -11.30 -8.77
CA MET A 63 -1.51 -9.96 -8.18
C MET A 63 -1.32 -8.91 -9.26
N VAL A 64 -1.84 -7.72 -9.04
CA VAL A 64 -1.56 -6.51 -9.80
C VAL A 64 -0.46 -5.74 -9.07
N ILE A 65 0.50 -5.20 -9.81
CA ILE A 65 1.44 -4.20 -9.29
C ILE A 65 1.38 -3.01 -10.23
N LEU A 66 0.94 -1.88 -9.70
CA LEU A 66 0.83 -0.60 -10.40
C LEU A 66 2.19 0.08 -10.59
N ASP A 67 2.31 0.88 -11.65
CA ASP A 67 3.49 1.66 -12.01
C ASP A 67 3.92 2.60 -10.88
N GLY A 68 5.22 2.65 -10.60
CA GLY A 68 5.75 3.40 -9.45
C GLY A 68 5.56 2.70 -8.09
N GLY A 69 4.91 1.54 -8.04
CA GLY A 69 4.74 0.75 -6.81
C GLY A 69 6.04 0.11 -6.32
N ARG A 70 6.13 -0.19 -5.02
CA ARG A 70 7.27 -0.90 -4.43
C ARG A 70 7.29 -2.36 -4.89
N VAL A 71 8.49 -2.88 -5.14
CA VAL A 71 8.69 -4.28 -5.49
C VAL A 71 9.75 -4.90 -4.59
N PHE A 72 9.42 -6.07 -4.05
CA PHE A 72 10.27 -6.90 -3.24
C PHE A 72 10.57 -8.20 -4.00
N TRP A 73 11.74 -8.76 -3.78
CA TRP A 73 12.08 -10.08 -4.26
C TRP A 73 11.73 -11.11 -3.19
N ASP A 74 10.81 -12.01 -3.52
CA ASP A 74 10.52 -13.23 -2.76
C ASP A 74 11.59 -14.26 -3.08
N VAL A 75 12.49 -14.48 -2.12
CA VAL A 75 13.63 -15.39 -2.28
C VAL A 75 13.15 -16.83 -2.40
N SER A 76 12.10 -17.18 -1.66
CA SER A 76 11.60 -18.55 -1.58
C SER A 76 10.88 -18.99 -2.86
N ALA A 77 10.16 -18.06 -3.51
CA ALA A 77 9.47 -18.30 -4.78
C ALA A 77 10.31 -17.92 -6.00
N SER A 78 11.40 -17.18 -5.81
CA SER A 78 12.19 -16.55 -6.88
C SER A 78 11.33 -15.68 -7.80
N LYS A 79 10.52 -14.80 -7.19
CA LYS A 79 9.55 -13.95 -7.90
C LYS A 79 9.44 -12.57 -7.25
N SER A 80 8.98 -11.62 -8.04
CA SER A 80 8.65 -10.27 -7.60
C SER A 80 7.31 -10.23 -6.88
N HIS A 81 7.26 -9.51 -5.77
CA HIS A 81 6.14 -9.41 -4.84
C HIS A 81 5.92 -7.94 -4.42
N TYR A 82 4.70 -7.58 -3.99
CA TYR A 82 4.37 -6.19 -3.58
C TYR A 82 4.88 -5.83 -2.17
N ARG A 83 5.17 -6.84 -1.34
CA ARG A 83 5.69 -6.72 0.03
C ARG A 83 6.62 -7.90 0.37
N PRO A 84 7.50 -7.78 1.38
CA PRO A 84 8.21 -8.94 1.90
C PRO A 84 7.27 -9.78 2.78
N GLU A 85 7.44 -11.09 2.78
CA GLU A 85 6.76 -11.96 3.73
C GLU A 85 7.42 -11.89 5.12
N SER A 86 6.64 -12.08 6.18
CA SER A 86 7.17 -11.98 7.55
C SER A 86 8.12 -13.14 7.85
N GLY A 87 9.32 -12.83 8.34
CA GLY A 87 10.31 -13.84 8.74
C GLY A 87 11.07 -14.50 7.57
N THR A 88 10.94 -13.97 6.35
CA THR A 88 11.66 -14.47 5.17
C THR A 88 12.93 -13.65 4.90
N GLN A 89 13.71 -14.08 3.89
CA GLN A 89 14.88 -13.36 3.40
C GLN A 89 14.53 -12.33 2.31
N ASP A 90 13.25 -12.00 2.16
CA ASP A 90 12.78 -11.12 1.10
C ASP A 90 13.35 -9.73 1.27
N PHE A 91 13.68 -9.10 0.15
CA PHE A 91 14.33 -7.80 0.17
C PHE A 91 13.75 -6.85 -0.86
N TYR A 92 13.91 -5.56 -0.59
CA TYR A 92 13.50 -4.53 -1.51
C TYR A 92 14.33 -4.60 -2.79
N MET A 93 13.65 -4.70 -3.93
CA MET A 93 14.30 -4.83 -5.23
C MET A 93 14.30 -3.50 -5.99
N GLY A 94 13.22 -2.73 -5.89
CA GLY A 94 13.11 -1.46 -6.60
C GLY A 94 11.67 -1.01 -6.80
N THR A 95 11.49 -0.19 -7.82
CA THR A 95 10.19 0.39 -8.18
C THR A 95 9.68 -0.23 -9.48
N ALA A 96 8.39 -0.57 -9.55
CA ALA A 96 7.75 -1.06 -10.76
C ALA A 96 7.82 0.00 -11.88
N VAL A 97 8.04 -0.45 -13.12
CA VAL A 97 8.03 0.39 -14.32
C VAL A 97 6.95 -0.10 -15.27
N GLY A 98 5.84 0.63 -15.30
CA GLY A 98 4.59 0.23 -15.92
C GLY A 98 3.78 -0.74 -15.05
N ASP A 99 2.48 -0.81 -15.34
CA ASP A 99 1.58 -1.72 -14.64
C ASP A 99 1.85 -3.18 -15.05
N ALA A 100 1.80 -4.07 -14.06
CA ALA A 100 1.81 -5.52 -14.27
C ALA A 100 0.47 -6.09 -13.81
N THR A 101 -0.32 -6.57 -14.77
CA THR A 101 -1.66 -7.13 -14.53
C THR A 101 -1.62 -8.45 -13.74
N SER A 102 -2.77 -8.90 -13.26
CA SER A 102 -2.91 -10.17 -12.51
C SER A 102 -2.48 -11.40 -13.32
N ALA A 103 -2.64 -11.35 -14.65
CA ALA A 103 -2.22 -12.41 -15.57
C ALA A 103 -0.74 -12.31 -16.01
N ALA A 104 -0.06 -11.19 -15.73
CA ALA A 104 1.33 -11.00 -16.13
C ALA A 104 2.26 -11.94 -15.35
N THR A 105 3.08 -12.70 -16.07
CA THR A 105 4.08 -13.60 -15.46
C THR A 105 5.42 -12.90 -15.21
N THR A 106 5.61 -11.71 -15.77
CA THR A 106 6.83 -10.89 -15.68
C THR A 106 6.47 -9.43 -15.51
N MET A 107 7.38 -8.66 -14.92
CA MET A 107 7.27 -7.21 -14.81
C MET A 107 8.62 -6.52 -14.99
N LYS A 108 8.60 -5.20 -15.19
CA LYS A 108 9.82 -4.38 -15.23
C LYS A 108 10.03 -3.68 -13.90
N VAL A 109 11.27 -3.64 -13.43
CA VAL A 109 11.65 -3.00 -12.16
C VAL A 109 12.89 -2.15 -12.35
N ALA A 110 12.82 -0.90 -11.92
CA ALA A 110 13.97 -0.02 -11.76
C ALA A 110 14.69 -0.39 -10.45
N LEU A 111 15.85 -1.04 -10.55
CA LEU A 111 16.57 -1.60 -9.41
C LEU A 111 17.01 -0.53 -8.43
N ASN A 112 16.79 -0.78 -7.14
CA ASN A 112 17.16 0.07 -6.01
C ASN A 112 16.63 1.52 -6.05
N CYS A 113 15.82 1.89 -7.06
CA CYS A 113 15.07 3.12 -7.07
C CYS A 113 13.96 3.04 -6.02
N ARG A 114 13.70 4.14 -5.30
CA ARG A 114 12.54 4.26 -4.40
C ARG A 114 11.42 5.01 -5.11
N PRO A 115 10.14 4.67 -4.86
CA PRO A 115 9.04 5.49 -5.31
C PRO A 115 9.16 6.90 -4.74
N ASN A 116 8.68 7.87 -5.51
CA ASN A 116 8.53 9.23 -5.05
C ASN A 116 7.07 9.47 -4.67
N TYR A 117 6.81 9.73 -3.38
CA TYR A 117 5.47 9.93 -2.85
C TYR A 117 5.22 11.42 -2.62
N THR A 118 4.06 11.91 -3.07
CA THR A 118 3.58 13.27 -2.82
C THR A 118 3.08 13.42 -1.38
N ILE A 119 2.53 12.35 -0.81
CA ILE A 119 2.15 12.24 0.61
C ILE A 119 2.72 10.93 1.15
N ASP A 120 3.40 10.95 2.29
CA ASP A 120 3.89 9.76 3.00
C ASP A 120 3.73 9.93 4.50
N SER A 121 3.07 8.97 5.16
CA SER A 121 2.89 8.95 6.62
C SER A 121 4.20 8.92 7.40
N ARG A 122 5.29 8.54 6.75
CA ARG A 122 6.63 8.53 7.34
C ARG A 122 7.36 9.88 7.29
N GLN A 123 6.87 10.85 6.51
CA GLN A 123 7.61 12.09 6.21
C GLN A 123 6.77 13.38 6.20
N GLY A 124 5.53 13.35 6.70
CA GLY A 124 4.61 14.49 6.69
C GLY A 124 3.99 14.84 8.04
N ILE A 125 3.10 15.85 8.03
CA ILE A 125 2.23 16.17 9.17
C ILE A 125 0.90 15.45 8.97
N TRP A 126 0.45 14.80 10.04
CA TRP A 126 -0.77 14.02 10.08
C TRP A 126 -1.60 14.49 11.26
N THR A 127 -2.89 14.69 10.99
CA THR A 127 -3.85 15.05 12.01
C THR A 127 -4.44 13.78 12.59
N ALA A 128 -4.41 13.68 13.91
CA ALA A 128 -5.23 12.78 14.70
C ALA A 128 -6.48 13.55 15.11
N ASP A 129 -7.64 13.06 14.71
CA ASP A 129 -8.95 13.60 15.05
C ASP A 129 -9.74 12.56 15.82
N ALA A 130 -10.43 12.98 16.87
CA ALA A 130 -11.18 12.06 17.72
C ALA A 130 -12.37 12.76 18.37
N THR A 131 -13.49 12.04 18.40
CA THR A 131 -14.69 12.40 19.17
C THR A 131 -14.93 11.29 20.16
N LEU A 132 -14.73 11.58 21.46
CA LEU A 132 -14.90 10.59 22.54
C LEU A 132 -14.06 9.31 22.33
N GLY A 133 -14.30 8.24 23.11
CA GLY A 133 -13.51 7.00 23.05
C GLY A 133 -12.02 7.16 23.40
N LEU A 134 -11.19 6.17 23.01
CA LEU A 134 -9.74 6.19 23.26
C LEU A 134 -8.96 6.99 22.19
N GLY A 135 -9.55 7.18 21.01
CA GLY A 135 -9.02 8.05 19.96
C GLY A 135 -7.85 7.42 19.20
N VAL A 136 -6.88 8.26 18.83
CA VAL A 136 -5.73 7.88 17.99
C VAL A 136 -4.42 7.99 18.77
N THR A 137 -3.64 6.91 18.74
CA THR A 137 -2.24 6.91 19.17
C THR A 137 -1.32 6.85 17.96
N MET A 138 -0.57 7.92 17.69
CA MET A 138 0.46 7.93 16.64
C MET A 138 1.62 7.01 17.03
N LEU A 139 2.04 6.14 16.13
CA LEU A 139 3.12 5.17 16.34
C LEU A 139 4.43 5.65 15.68
N PRO A 140 5.60 5.22 16.20
CA PRO A 140 6.87 5.47 15.54
C PRO A 140 6.88 4.94 14.10
N GLY A 141 7.58 5.65 13.21
CA GLY A 141 7.72 5.22 11.81
C GLY A 141 6.51 5.54 10.91
N GLY A 142 5.60 6.41 11.35
CA GLY A 142 4.49 6.92 10.55
C GLY A 142 3.21 6.06 10.60
N GLY A 143 3.12 5.14 11.55
CA GLY A 143 1.92 4.35 11.81
C GLY A 143 0.98 5.02 12.79
N ALA A 144 -0.19 4.42 13.00
CA ALA A 144 -1.19 4.88 13.96
C ALA A 144 -1.99 3.70 14.50
N ARG A 145 -2.53 3.85 15.71
CA ARG A 145 -3.47 2.93 16.34
C ARG A 145 -4.74 3.70 16.67
N LEU A 146 -5.88 3.20 16.22
CA LEU A 146 -7.21 3.78 16.39
C LEU A 146 -7.99 2.86 17.32
N GLU A 147 -8.56 3.39 18.40
CA GLU A 147 -9.15 2.56 19.46
C GLU A 147 -10.46 3.11 20.02
N PHE A 148 -11.35 2.18 20.40
CA PHE A 148 -12.50 2.46 21.25
C PHE A 148 -12.49 1.61 22.51
N ASP A 149 -13.00 2.19 23.59
CA ASP A 149 -13.35 1.47 24.82
C ASP A 149 -14.84 1.12 24.84
N ALA A 150 -15.24 0.38 25.88
CA ALA A 150 -16.60 -0.12 26.04
C ALA A 150 -17.57 0.92 26.62
N VAL A 151 -17.39 2.20 26.28
CA VAL A 151 -18.33 3.27 26.63
C VAL A 151 -19.39 3.36 25.54
N ALA A 152 -20.67 3.34 25.95
CA ALA A 152 -21.82 3.46 25.07
C ALA A 152 -22.04 4.93 24.62
N GLU A 153 -21.22 5.36 23.66
CA GLU A 153 -21.26 6.69 23.09
C GLU A 153 -20.98 6.63 21.59
N ALA A 154 -21.42 7.65 20.86
CA ALA A 154 -21.05 7.78 19.47
C ALA A 154 -19.63 8.36 19.43
N ALA A 155 -18.71 7.66 18.77
CA ALA A 155 -17.29 7.98 18.85
C ALA A 155 -16.59 7.86 17.51
N GLN A 156 -15.47 8.58 17.37
CA GLN A 156 -14.63 8.60 16.18
C GLN A 156 -13.17 8.58 16.59
N ALA A 157 -12.35 7.84 15.84
CA ALA A 157 -10.91 7.98 15.83
C ALA A 157 -10.46 8.00 14.37
N ALA A 158 -9.83 9.08 13.91
CA ALA A 158 -9.38 9.24 12.54
C ALA A 158 -7.95 9.78 12.46
N VAL A 159 -7.19 9.28 11.50
CA VAL A 159 -5.87 9.80 11.16
C VAL A 159 -5.83 10.08 9.67
N TYR A 160 -5.46 11.30 9.31
CA TYR A 160 -5.39 11.72 7.91
C TYR A 160 -4.28 12.75 7.66
N SER A 161 -3.88 12.86 6.40
CA SER A 161 -2.86 13.85 6.03
C SER A 161 -3.44 15.27 6.04
N ASP A 162 -2.62 16.24 6.49
CA ASP A 162 -2.92 17.66 6.33
C ASP A 162 -2.81 18.11 4.87
N HIS A 163 -1.99 17.41 4.09
CA HIS A 163 -1.88 17.63 2.65
C HIS A 163 -3.03 16.91 1.94
N SER A 164 -3.68 17.60 1.01
CA SER A 164 -4.77 17.08 0.20
C SER A 164 -4.53 17.36 -1.28
N LEU A 165 -5.13 16.55 -2.15
CA LEU A 165 -4.91 16.55 -3.58
C LEU A 165 -6.26 16.43 -4.30
N PRO A 166 -6.49 17.13 -5.43
CA PRO A 166 -7.71 16.93 -6.21
C PRO A 166 -7.71 15.53 -6.87
N ALA A 167 -8.88 14.95 -7.12
CA ALA A 167 -9.01 13.68 -7.86
C ALA A 167 -8.34 13.76 -9.25
N THR A 168 -8.34 14.95 -9.87
CA THR A 168 -7.68 15.23 -11.17
C THR A 168 -6.16 15.17 -11.13
N SER A 169 -5.54 14.96 -9.96
CA SER A 169 -4.09 14.70 -9.85
C SER A 169 -3.72 13.24 -10.12
N ASN A 170 -4.70 12.43 -10.51
CA ASN A 170 -4.58 11.00 -10.80
C ASN A 170 -3.88 10.26 -9.64
N PRO A 171 -4.38 10.39 -8.39
CA PRO A 171 -3.69 9.84 -7.25
C PRO A 171 -3.72 8.32 -7.28
N ILE A 172 -2.62 7.70 -6.87
CA ILE A 172 -2.57 6.30 -6.48
C ILE A 172 -2.25 6.24 -5.00
N PHE A 173 -3.17 5.71 -4.21
CA PHE A 173 -2.99 5.45 -2.79
C PHE A 173 -2.32 4.09 -2.58
N GLU A 174 -1.41 4.02 -1.61
CA GLU A 174 -0.87 2.78 -1.05
C GLU A 174 -0.93 2.89 0.48
N GLY A 175 -1.59 1.93 1.12
CA GLY A 175 -1.66 1.89 2.58
C GLY A 175 -1.65 0.47 3.11
N ARG A 176 -1.28 0.31 4.39
CA ARG A 176 -1.30 -1.00 5.05
C ARG A 176 -1.91 -0.89 6.44
N MET A 177 -2.88 -1.74 6.73
CA MET A 177 -3.57 -1.78 8.02
C MET A 177 -3.81 -3.21 8.49
N ALA A 178 -4.15 -3.38 9.77
CA ALA A 178 -4.54 -4.63 10.40
C ALA A 178 -5.70 -4.36 11.37
N ILE A 179 -6.62 -5.32 11.46
CA ILE A 179 -7.71 -5.34 12.43
C ILE A 179 -7.29 -6.25 13.58
N PHE A 180 -7.07 -5.69 14.76
CA PHE A 180 -6.74 -6.44 16.00
C PHE A 180 -7.98 -6.68 16.87
N ASN A 181 -9.03 -5.89 16.65
CA ASN A 181 -10.34 -6.10 17.22
C ASN A 181 -11.38 -5.43 16.31
N ILE A 182 -12.25 -6.24 15.72
CA ILE A 182 -13.35 -5.81 14.82
C ILE A 182 -14.62 -5.47 15.59
N GLY A 183 -14.59 -5.47 16.92
CA GLY A 183 -15.79 -5.26 17.73
C GLY A 183 -16.79 -6.42 17.63
N ASP A 184 -17.99 -6.16 18.12
CA ASP A 184 -19.04 -7.14 18.36
C ASP A 184 -20.44 -6.67 17.97
N ASP A 185 -20.58 -5.44 17.50
CA ASP A 185 -21.85 -4.81 17.13
C ASP A 185 -21.79 -4.20 15.73
N ALA A 186 -22.94 -4.11 15.06
CA ALA A 186 -23.08 -3.51 13.73
C ALA A 186 -22.96 -1.97 13.72
N ALA A 187 -22.76 -1.35 14.88
CA ALA A 187 -22.57 0.09 15.00
C ALA A 187 -21.16 0.57 14.65
N LEU A 188 -20.17 -0.33 14.51
CA LEU A 188 -18.78 0.00 14.18
C LEU A 188 -18.59 0.07 12.67
N ASP A 189 -17.99 1.15 12.19
CA ASP A 189 -17.58 1.30 10.80
C ASP A 189 -16.07 1.60 10.74
N ILE A 190 -15.39 1.02 9.75
CA ILE A 190 -13.95 1.16 9.54
C ILE A 190 -13.71 1.50 8.08
N ASP A 191 -13.12 2.66 7.82
CA ASP A 191 -12.83 3.12 6.47
C ASP A 191 -11.34 3.47 6.28
N PHE A 192 -10.79 3.01 5.15
CA PHE A 192 -9.38 3.20 4.82
C PHE A 192 -9.18 3.47 3.33
N GLY A 193 -8.59 4.62 3.00
CA GLY A 193 -8.39 5.01 1.60
C GLY A 193 -8.22 6.51 1.43
N LEU A 194 -8.96 7.07 0.46
CA LEU A 194 -8.94 8.49 0.12
C LEU A 194 -10.30 9.11 0.42
N ALA A 195 -10.35 10.21 1.16
CA ALA A 195 -11.58 10.93 1.45
C ALA A 195 -11.36 12.43 1.55
N SER A 196 -12.42 13.22 1.47
CA SER A 196 -12.36 14.68 1.62
C SER A 196 -12.46 15.15 3.07
N GLY A 197 -12.90 14.28 3.99
CA GLY A 197 -13.03 14.55 5.40
C GLY A 197 -13.20 13.29 6.25
N SER A 198 -13.50 13.51 7.53
CA SER A 198 -13.96 12.51 8.49
C SER A 198 -15.39 12.84 8.92
N HIS A 199 -16.07 11.88 9.52
CA HIS A 199 -17.35 12.10 10.18
C HIS A 199 -17.41 11.31 11.48
N ALA A 200 -18.20 11.78 12.43
CA ALA A 200 -18.16 11.28 13.80
C ALA A 200 -19.05 10.06 14.07
N THR A 201 -20.04 9.84 13.20
CA THR A 201 -21.10 8.83 13.39
C THR A 201 -21.68 8.25 12.10
N ASP A 202 -21.17 8.66 10.94
CA ASP A 202 -21.69 8.29 9.61
C ASP A 202 -20.66 8.69 8.53
N PHE A 203 -19.69 7.82 8.22
CA PHE A 203 -18.65 8.11 7.24
C PHE A 203 -19.22 8.36 5.83
N GLU A 204 -20.35 7.74 5.50
CA GLU A 204 -21.07 7.92 4.24
C GLU A 204 -21.61 9.35 4.07
N SER A 205 -21.66 10.15 5.14
CA SER A 205 -21.93 11.60 5.05
C SER A 205 -20.75 12.43 4.53
N VAL A 206 -19.56 11.83 4.34
CA VAL A 206 -18.40 12.51 3.73
C VAL A 206 -18.63 12.71 2.24
N ALA A 207 -18.59 13.97 1.79
CA ALA A 207 -19.00 14.34 0.43
C ALA A 207 -18.22 13.69 -0.74
N ASN A 208 -16.98 13.28 -0.52
CA ASN A 208 -16.17 12.60 -1.53
C ASN A 208 -15.23 11.58 -0.89
N PHE A 209 -15.29 10.32 -1.32
CA PHE A 209 -14.37 9.27 -0.87
C PHE A 209 -14.28 8.09 -1.84
N VAL A 210 -13.21 7.30 -1.68
CA VAL A 210 -13.09 5.92 -2.14
C VAL A 210 -12.28 5.14 -1.11
N THR A 211 -12.86 4.09 -0.55
CA THR A 211 -12.31 3.37 0.60
C THR A 211 -12.51 1.87 0.46
N VAL A 212 -11.65 1.12 1.16
CA VAL A 212 -12.09 -0.16 1.71
C VAL A 212 -12.86 0.11 2.99
N HIS A 213 -13.93 -0.65 3.20
CA HIS A 213 -14.85 -0.47 4.30
C HIS A 213 -15.12 -1.83 4.99
N LEU A 214 -15.14 -1.84 6.31
CA LEU A 214 -15.59 -2.98 7.12
C LEU A 214 -16.69 -2.50 8.06
N ASP A 215 -17.73 -3.33 8.18
CA ASP A 215 -19.00 -3.00 8.84
C ASP A 215 -19.26 -4.00 9.96
N GLY A 216 -19.46 -3.44 11.15
CA GLY A 216 -19.76 -4.17 12.36
C GLY A 216 -18.65 -5.14 12.76
N ASN A 217 -19.07 -6.38 13.07
CA ASN A 217 -18.20 -7.44 13.56
C ASN A 217 -17.71 -8.42 12.46
N ALA A 218 -17.83 -8.04 11.20
CA ALA A 218 -17.42 -8.84 10.06
C ALA A 218 -16.03 -8.42 9.56
N LEU A 219 -15.23 -9.41 9.17
CA LEU A 219 -13.92 -9.18 8.54
C LEU A 219 -14.01 -9.10 7.02
N ASP A 220 -15.20 -9.20 6.43
CA ASP A 220 -15.43 -9.09 5.00
C ASP A 220 -15.05 -7.67 4.55
N ILE A 221 -14.08 -7.56 3.64
CA ILE A 221 -13.66 -6.25 3.11
C ILE A 221 -14.66 -5.85 2.02
N LYS A 222 -15.30 -4.70 2.18
CA LYS A 222 -16.12 -4.07 1.15
C LYS A 222 -15.34 -2.94 0.47
N VAL A 223 -15.79 -2.51 -0.70
CA VAL A 223 -15.32 -1.32 -1.40
C VAL A 223 -16.47 -0.36 -1.66
N GLN A 224 -16.23 0.94 -1.50
CA GLN A 224 -17.23 1.98 -1.74
C GLN A 224 -16.62 3.27 -2.26
N SER A 225 -17.46 4.12 -2.87
CA SER A 225 -17.07 5.46 -3.30
C SER A 225 -18.25 6.41 -3.34
N ASP A 226 -18.01 7.68 -3.04
CA ASP A 226 -18.92 8.78 -3.33
C ASP A 226 -18.14 9.91 -4.03
N ASP A 227 -18.64 10.41 -5.16
CA ASP A 227 -18.07 11.56 -5.88
C ASP A 227 -18.87 12.87 -5.69
N GLY A 228 -19.77 12.88 -4.70
CA GLY A 228 -20.65 13.98 -4.34
C GLY A 228 -21.88 14.10 -5.24
N THR A 229 -22.00 13.21 -6.23
CA THR A 229 -23.15 13.09 -7.13
C THR A 229 -23.60 11.63 -7.27
N THR A 230 -22.64 10.73 -7.41
CA THR A 230 -22.81 9.29 -7.54
C THR A 230 -22.30 8.61 -6.29
N ASP A 231 -23.24 8.06 -5.52
CA ASP A 231 -22.96 7.20 -4.38
C ASP A 231 -22.95 5.74 -4.85
N VAL A 232 -21.83 5.06 -4.63
CA VAL A 232 -21.63 3.63 -4.88
C VAL A 232 -21.54 2.94 -3.53
N ALA A 233 -22.67 2.38 -3.12
CA ALA A 233 -22.81 1.66 -1.86
C ALA A 233 -21.77 0.54 -1.69
N ALA A 234 -21.39 0.28 -0.43
CA ALA A 234 -20.45 -0.77 -0.06
C ALA A 234 -20.79 -2.12 -0.70
N ALA A 235 -19.86 -2.59 -1.53
CA ALA A 235 -19.94 -3.86 -2.22
C ALA A 235 -18.89 -4.83 -1.67
N ASP A 236 -19.31 -6.05 -1.33
CA ASP A 236 -18.42 -7.12 -0.85
C ASP A 236 -17.36 -7.48 -1.91
N SER A 237 -16.09 -7.41 -1.54
CA SER A 237 -14.95 -7.73 -2.41
C SER A 237 -14.69 -9.23 -2.53
N LEU A 238 -15.33 -10.06 -1.70
CA LEU A 238 -15.04 -11.48 -1.48
C LEU A 238 -13.64 -11.75 -0.91
N ILE A 239 -13.01 -10.71 -0.36
CA ILE A 239 -11.71 -10.77 0.31
C ILE A 239 -11.94 -10.47 1.79
N ASP A 240 -11.45 -11.35 2.66
CA ASP A 240 -11.58 -11.17 4.10
C ASP A 240 -10.27 -10.64 4.67
N ALA A 241 -10.38 -9.70 5.61
CA ALA A 241 -9.29 -9.40 6.52
C ALA A 241 -9.01 -10.64 7.38
N VAL A 242 -7.73 -10.85 7.70
CA VAL A 242 -7.33 -11.87 8.66
C VAL A 242 -7.01 -11.17 9.96
N ASP A 243 -7.61 -11.63 11.05
CA ASP A 243 -7.40 -11.10 12.39
C ASP A 243 -5.90 -11.00 12.72
N ASP A 244 -5.53 -9.91 13.40
CA ASP A 244 -4.16 -9.55 13.77
C ASP A 244 -3.14 -9.51 12.61
N THR A 245 -3.60 -9.50 11.36
CA THR A 245 -2.73 -9.62 10.18
C THR A 245 -2.85 -8.39 9.29
N TYR A 246 -1.69 -7.82 8.94
CA TYR A 246 -1.66 -6.70 8.02
C TYR A 246 -2.05 -7.12 6.60
N PHE A 247 -2.93 -6.33 5.98
CA PHE A 247 -3.21 -6.36 4.55
C PHE A 247 -2.88 -5.00 3.92
N GLU A 248 -2.50 -5.02 2.65
CA GLU A 248 -2.11 -3.82 1.90
C GLU A 248 -3.19 -3.44 0.89
N VAL A 249 -3.55 -2.16 0.84
CA VAL A 249 -4.61 -1.59 0.00
C VAL A 249 -3.99 -0.60 -0.97
N TRP A 250 -4.23 -0.80 -2.27
CA TRP A 250 -3.85 0.14 -3.32
C TRP A 250 -5.11 0.66 -4.00
N ILE A 251 -5.25 1.96 -4.18
CA ILE A 251 -6.39 2.56 -4.91
C ILE A 251 -5.85 3.35 -6.08
N ASP A 252 -6.29 3.02 -7.29
CA ASP A 252 -5.85 3.62 -8.54
C ASP A 252 -6.93 4.55 -9.10
N CYS A 253 -6.75 5.85 -8.90
CA CYS A 253 -7.67 6.87 -9.39
C CYS A 253 -7.19 7.52 -10.71
N ARG A 254 -6.28 6.88 -11.47
CA ARG A 254 -5.85 7.40 -12.78
C ARG A 254 -7.00 7.44 -13.79
N ASP A 255 -7.96 6.53 -13.68
CA ASP A 255 -9.27 6.66 -14.32
C ASP A 255 -10.30 6.97 -13.22
N THR A 256 -10.70 8.24 -13.10
CA THR A 256 -11.67 8.64 -12.07
C THR A 256 -13.09 8.18 -12.37
N SER A 257 -13.37 7.64 -13.56
CA SER A 257 -14.68 7.07 -13.90
C SER A 257 -14.78 5.57 -13.63
N ASP A 258 -13.64 4.92 -13.37
CA ASP A 258 -13.53 3.47 -13.10
C ASP A 258 -12.37 3.22 -12.14
N VAL A 259 -12.51 3.70 -10.90
CA VAL A 259 -11.47 3.62 -9.87
C VAL A 259 -11.26 2.16 -9.47
N GLN A 260 -10.02 1.69 -9.50
CA GLN A 260 -9.68 0.31 -9.14
C GLN A 260 -9.14 0.25 -7.71
N VAL A 261 -9.52 -0.79 -6.96
CA VAL A 261 -9.05 -1.04 -5.59
C VAL A 261 -8.43 -2.43 -5.54
N TYR A 262 -7.26 -2.56 -4.94
CA TYR A 262 -6.55 -3.82 -4.79
C TYR A 262 -6.24 -4.10 -3.33
N VAL A 263 -6.61 -5.29 -2.84
CA VAL A 263 -6.23 -5.79 -1.51
C VAL A 263 -5.23 -6.92 -1.69
N ASN A 264 -4.03 -6.76 -1.11
CA ASN A 264 -2.91 -7.69 -1.28
C ASN A 264 -2.57 -7.98 -2.76
N GLY A 265 -2.76 -6.96 -3.61
CA GLY A 265 -2.57 -7.04 -5.04
C GLY A 265 -3.70 -7.75 -5.80
N VAL A 266 -4.72 -8.29 -5.14
CA VAL A 266 -5.91 -8.85 -5.79
C VAL A 266 -6.91 -7.73 -6.02
N ASP A 267 -7.53 -7.70 -7.20
CA ASP A 267 -8.61 -6.76 -7.50
C ASP A 267 -9.80 -7.01 -6.57
N ALA A 268 -10.16 -5.97 -5.82
CA ALA A 268 -11.20 -5.97 -4.81
C ALA A 268 -12.52 -5.39 -5.32
N VAL A 269 -12.57 -4.89 -6.56
CA VAL A 269 -13.81 -4.38 -7.16
C VAL A 269 -14.60 -5.55 -7.73
N PRO A 270 -15.77 -5.90 -7.15
CA PRO A 270 -16.55 -7.03 -7.63
C PRO A 270 -17.13 -6.76 -9.02
N ALA A 271 -17.32 -7.83 -9.80
CA ALA A 271 -17.88 -7.73 -11.14
C ALA A 271 -19.26 -7.07 -11.13
N GLY A 272 -19.43 -6.01 -11.92
CA GLY A 272 -20.68 -5.24 -12.02
C GLY A 272 -20.73 -3.98 -11.13
N THR A 273 -19.69 -3.75 -10.32
CA THR A 273 -19.49 -2.49 -9.59
C THR A 273 -18.51 -1.60 -10.35
N THR A 274 -18.78 -0.30 -10.36
CA THR A 274 -17.87 0.72 -10.92
C THR A 274 -17.74 1.83 -9.90
N LEU A 275 -16.59 1.92 -9.25
CA LEU A 275 -16.28 3.00 -8.31
C LEU A 275 -15.93 4.27 -9.11
N THR A 276 -16.35 5.43 -8.63
CA THR A 276 -16.15 6.69 -9.34
C THR A 276 -15.75 7.82 -8.40
N LEU A 277 -14.86 8.68 -8.92
CA LEU A 277 -14.50 9.99 -8.40
C LEU A 277 -14.64 11.06 -9.51
N ALA A 278 -15.37 10.77 -10.58
CA ALA A 278 -15.43 11.60 -11.77
C ALA A 278 -16.04 13.00 -11.50
N ALA A 279 -17.02 13.08 -10.59
CA ALA A 279 -17.62 14.36 -10.19
C ALA A 279 -16.98 14.97 -8.93
N ALA A 280 -15.94 14.35 -8.36
CA ALA A 280 -15.38 14.75 -7.08
C ALA A 280 -14.87 16.20 -7.11
N SER A 281 -15.47 17.06 -6.27
CA SER A 281 -15.18 18.49 -6.23
C SER A 281 -14.26 18.90 -5.08
N ASN A 282 -14.18 18.11 -4.01
CA ASN A 282 -13.29 18.37 -2.89
C ASN A 282 -11.94 17.66 -3.07
N ASN A 283 -10.90 18.22 -2.46
CA ASN A 283 -9.61 17.55 -2.42
C ASN A 283 -9.69 16.32 -1.50
N LEU A 284 -9.04 15.25 -1.92
CA LEU A 284 -8.92 14.00 -1.21
C LEU A 284 -7.62 13.98 -0.39
N LYS A 285 -7.66 13.29 0.74
CA LYS A 285 -6.52 12.99 1.60
C LYS A 285 -6.52 11.50 1.95
N PRO A 286 -5.33 10.89 2.09
CA PRO A 286 -5.26 9.56 2.69
C PRO A 286 -5.79 9.61 4.12
N ILE A 287 -6.68 8.68 4.46
CA ILE A 287 -7.36 8.59 5.75
C ILE A 287 -7.49 7.14 6.19
N ALA A 288 -7.37 6.94 7.50
CA ALA A 288 -7.91 5.80 8.22
C ALA A 288 -8.84 6.32 9.29
N ILE A 289 -10.03 5.72 9.40
CA ILE A 289 -11.02 6.11 10.40
C ILE A 289 -11.71 4.86 10.92
N ILE A 290 -11.98 4.88 12.22
CA ILE A 290 -13.02 4.06 12.82
C ILE A 290 -14.05 5.00 13.42
N GLU A 291 -15.30 4.63 13.29
CA GLU A 291 -16.39 5.31 13.97
C GLU A 291 -17.34 4.29 14.56
N LYS A 292 -18.07 4.71 15.59
CA LYS A 292 -19.22 3.95 16.04
C LYS A 292 -20.40 4.85 16.32
N THR A 293 -21.58 4.37 15.95
CA THR A 293 -22.83 4.88 16.52
C THR A 293 -22.88 4.55 18.02
N SER A 294 -23.75 5.22 18.79
CA SER A 294 -23.89 5.07 20.25
C SER A 294 -24.02 3.61 20.73
N ASN A 295 -22.88 2.98 21.06
CA ASN A 295 -22.76 1.56 21.41
C ASN A 295 -21.48 1.31 22.23
N ASP A 296 -21.41 0.23 23.01
CA ASP A 296 -20.27 -0.17 23.83
C ASP A 296 -19.25 -1.07 23.10
N THR A 297 -19.34 -1.19 21.78
CA THR A 297 -18.40 -1.96 21.00
C THR A 297 -16.99 -1.37 21.07
N VAL A 298 -16.01 -2.27 21.12
CA VAL A 298 -14.58 -1.97 21.22
C VAL A 298 -13.92 -2.21 19.88
N ALA A 299 -12.86 -1.47 19.57
CA ALA A 299 -12.11 -1.63 18.34
C ALA A 299 -10.62 -1.35 18.54
N ASP A 300 -9.77 -2.03 17.77
CA ASP A 300 -8.32 -1.80 17.69
C ASP A 300 -7.89 -1.99 16.24
N VAL A 301 -7.68 -0.87 15.54
CA VAL A 301 -7.24 -0.85 14.15
C VAL A 301 -5.86 -0.21 14.10
N ARG A 302 -4.94 -0.85 13.37
CA ARG A 302 -3.54 -0.39 13.29
C ARG A 302 -3.13 -0.14 11.86
N VAL A 303 -2.63 1.05 11.61
CA VAL A 303 -2.06 1.48 10.33
C VAL A 303 -0.55 1.45 10.43
N ASP A 304 0.12 0.84 9.46
CA ASP A 304 1.59 0.89 9.32
C ASP A 304 2.01 2.11 8.49
N PHE A 305 1.42 2.29 7.31
CA PHE A 305 1.66 3.47 6.50
C PHE A 305 0.47 3.82 5.60
N MET A 306 0.45 5.08 5.17
CA MET A 306 -0.42 5.59 4.12
C MET A 306 0.38 6.54 3.23
N ARG A 307 0.27 6.36 1.91
CA ARG A 307 1.08 7.04 0.92
C ARG A 307 0.28 7.34 -0.33
N VAL A 308 0.61 8.43 -1.00
CA VAL A 308 -0.01 8.81 -2.27
C VAL A 308 1.07 9.25 -3.25
N ARG A 309 0.98 8.76 -4.47
CA ARG A 309 1.72 9.26 -5.64
C ARG A 309 0.73 9.85 -6.66
N THR A 310 1.18 10.82 -7.44
CA THR A 310 0.37 11.54 -8.43
C THR A 310 1.05 11.47 -9.79
N ALA A 311 0.29 11.64 -10.87
CA ALA A 311 0.84 11.61 -12.22
C ALA A 311 0.16 12.65 -13.13
N ASP A 312 0.98 13.28 -13.99
CA ASP A 312 0.47 14.00 -15.16
C ASP A 312 -0.03 12.96 -16.18
N GLN A 313 -1.12 13.26 -16.88
CA GLN A 313 -1.59 12.48 -18.04
C GLN A 313 -1.19 13.15 -19.35
#